data_AF-A0A526YR76-F1
#
_entry.id   AF-A0A526YR76-F1
#
_cell.length_a   1.000
_cell.length_b   1.000
_cell.length_c   1.000
_cell.angle_alpha   90.00
_cell.angle_beta   90.00
_cell.angle_gamma   90.00
#
_symmetry.space_group_name_H-M   'P 1'
#
loop_
_entity.id
_entity.type
_entity.pdbx_description
1 polymer ?
#
loop_
_entity_poly.entity_id
_entity_poly.type
_entity_poly.pdbx_seq_one_letter_code
_entity_poly.pdbx_strand_id
1 'polypeptide(L)'
;MALSTVIVRFRQQLPPLHERNDRDPVLHLDSVVPAWRNDLPFDLEEGDFRSLVEDLVRTRRVEGGALAASRLLRRTAEGWAPRAELTLSGELDVVRTSPQLQAAMEGATRLRIFPRGDLPGLNRPIAVLEQVESDEATAWESRPLVKAFEVPARLNQAIRLAAVAGETLVEEFTAFAGEPVDAPVLLFQPDPGVDFENALELRFIGSSPFRSTRPWLAMAVTQEARSALKFEHPPSDLGDCILDGRCLLAFVGQASLDLGDGRLTWRSAAEREDTKRLILTGETLRRVRETVFLGTPKAWLSDGQHHTLVSSEDLIWRSLGRGSWRSSNKHAPLG
;
A
#
# COMPACT_ATOMS: atom_id res chain seq x y z
N MET A 1 -13.23 5.20 -32.16
CA MET A 1 -12.82 4.41 -30.98
C MET A 1 -12.24 5.38 -29.96
N ALA A 2 -12.63 5.33 -28.68
CA ALA A 2 -12.11 6.26 -27.68
C ALA A 2 -10.64 5.96 -27.35
N LEU A 3 -9.82 6.99 -27.12
CA LEU A 3 -8.40 6.87 -26.78
C LEU A 3 -8.18 5.96 -25.55
N SER A 4 -9.06 6.03 -24.56
CA SER A 4 -9.05 5.18 -23.37
C SER A 4 -9.15 3.69 -23.73
N THR A 5 -10.06 3.31 -24.63
CA THR A 5 -10.24 1.93 -25.08
C THR A 5 -9.01 1.40 -25.80
N VAL A 6 -8.38 2.24 -26.63
CA VAL A 6 -7.16 1.89 -27.38
C VAL A 6 -5.97 1.69 -26.43
N ILE A 7 -5.81 2.56 -25.43
CA ILE A 7 -4.75 2.45 -24.42
C ILE A 7 -4.93 1.20 -23.56
N VAL A 8 -6.17 0.88 -23.15
CA VAL A 8 -6.48 -0.34 -22.39
C VAL A 8 -6.11 -1.59 -23.19
N ARG A 9 -6.47 -1.63 -24.47
CA ARG A 9 -6.13 -2.72 -25.39
C ARG A 9 -4.62 -2.91 -25.52
N PHE A 10 -3.83 -1.85 -25.68
CA PHE A 10 -2.37 -1.96 -25.75
C PHE A 10 -1.76 -2.42 -24.43
N ARG A 11 -2.30 -1.96 -23.29
CA ARG A 11 -1.84 -2.43 -21.98
C ARG A 11 -2.10 -3.91 -21.74
N GLN A 12 -3.15 -4.48 -22.32
CA GLN A 12 -3.43 -5.92 -22.24
C GLN A 12 -2.43 -6.78 -23.03
N GLN A 13 -1.75 -6.20 -24.02
CA GLN A 13 -0.73 -6.88 -24.82
C GLN A 13 0.65 -6.86 -24.15
N LEU A 14 0.76 -6.24 -22.99
CA LEU A 14 1.99 -6.16 -22.23
C LEU A 14 2.10 -7.35 -21.28
N PRO A 15 3.28 -8.00 -21.17
CA PRO A 15 3.47 -9.12 -20.28
C PRO A 15 3.27 -8.71 -18.83
N PRO A 16 2.82 -9.64 -17.98
CA PRO A 16 2.78 -9.45 -16.53
C PRO A 16 4.12 -8.93 -16.00
N LEU A 17 4.09 -8.09 -14.96
CA LEU A 17 5.26 -7.42 -14.40
C LEU A 17 6.43 -8.37 -14.04
N HIS A 18 6.13 -9.58 -13.58
CA HIS A 18 7.14 -10.58 -13.21
C HIS A 18 7.87 -11.20 -14.40
N GLU A 19 7.37 -11.02 -15.62
CA GLU A 19 7.97 -11.53 -16.87
C GLU A 19 8.62 -10.40 -17.69
N ARG A 20 8.54 -9.14 -17.23
CA ARG A 20 8.92 -7.97 -18.03
C ARG A 20 10.41 -7.70 -18.14
N ASN A 21 11.27 -8.33 -17.32
CA ASN A 21 12.75 -8.21 -17.38
C ASN A 21 13.24 -6.76 -17.66
N ASP A 22 12.68 -5.76 -16.97
CA ASP A 22 12.98 -4.32 -17.13
C ASP A 22 12.81 -3.73 -18.55
N ARG A 23 12.11 -4.40 -19.48
CA ARG A 23 11.82 -3.83 -20.81
C ARG A 23 10.83 -2.68 -20.71
N ASP A 24 11.16 -1.54 -21.33
CA ASP A 24 10.24 -0.42 -21.51
C ASP A 24 8.94 -0.93 -22.15
N PRO A 25 7.77 -0.69 -21.52
CA PRO A 25 6.45 -0.98 -22.09
C PRO A 25 6.29 -0.58 -23.56
N VAL A 26 6.84 0.57 -23.94
CA VAL A 26 6.77 1.09 -25.31
C VAL A 26 7.63 0.25 -26.25
N LEU A 27 8.87 -0.07 -25.86
CA LEU A 27 9.76 -0.95 -26.64
C LEU A 27 9.20 -2.37 -26.78
N HIS A 28 8.46 -2.84 -25.77
CA HIS A 28 7.77 -4.11 -25.85
C HIS A 28 6.64 -4.09 -26.88
N LEU A 29 5.77 -3.07 -26.85
CA LEU A 29 4.72 -2.92 -27.86
C LEU A 29 5.31 -2.77 -29.26
N ASP A 30 6.42 -2.06 -29.41
CA ASP A 30 7.13 -1.93 -30.69
C ASP A 30 7.57 -3.29 -31.24
N SER A 31 7.85 -4.26 -30.36
CA SER A 31 8.25 -5.61 -30.75
C SER A 31 7.08 -6.56 -31.04
N VAL A 32 5.95 -6.41 -30.34
CA VAL A 32 4.82 -7.37 -30.42
C VAL A 32 3.71 -6.88 -31.34
N VAL A 33 3.50 -5.58 -31.43
CA VAL A 33 2.54 -4.95 -32.35
C VAL A 33 3.25 -3.84 -33.13
N PRO A 34 3.96 -4.21 -34.21
CA PRO A 34 4.62 -3.23 -35.07
C PRO A 34 3.61 -2.20 -35.58
N ALA A 35 3.97 -0.92 -35.48
CA ALA A 35 3.12 0.21 -35.86
C ALA A 35 1.81 0.37 -35.07
N TRP A 36 1.71 -0.14 -33.83
CA TRP A 36 0.56 0.08 -32.94
C TRP A 36 0.15 1.55 -32.79
N ARG A 37 1.10 2.47 -32.96
CA ARG A 37 0.85 3.92 -32.94
C ARG A 37 -0.11 4.37 -34.05
N ASN A 38 -0.19 3.65 -35.17
CA ASN A 38 -1.10 3.96 -36.27
C ASN A 38 -2.57 3.62 -35.96
N ASP A 39 -2.83 2.83 -34.92
CA ASP A 39 -4.20 2.55 -34.48
C ASP A 39 -4.73 3.60 -33.49
N LEU A 40 -3.92 4.62 -33.15
CA LEU A 40 -4.37 5.72 -32.32
C LEU A 40 -5.38 6.57 -33.12
N PRO A 41 -6.47 7.04 -32.50
CA PRO A 41 -7.59 7.67 -33.21
C PRO A 41 -7.29 9.10 -33.71
N PHE A 42 -6.03 9.48 -33.85
CA PHE A 42 -5.55 10.79 -34.27
C PHE A 42 -4.20 10.68 -34.98
N ASP A 43 -3.97 11.55 -35.97
CA ASP A 43 -2.69 11.65 -36.67
C ASP A 43 -1.63 12.23 -35.73
N LEU A 44 -0.64 11.41 -35.37
CA LEU A 44 0.43 11.70 -34.41
C LEU A 44 1.55 12.57 -35.00
N GLU A 45 1.23 13.64 -35.73
CA GLU A 45 2.27 14.53 -36.25
C GLU A 45 2.81 15.51 -35.19
N GLU A 46 2.12 15.68 -34.05
CA GLU A 46 2.59 16.50 -32.93
C GLU A 46 3.33 15.64 -31.89
N GLY A 47 4.65 15.89 -31.74
CA GLY A 47 5.53 15.16 -30.83
C GLY A 47 5.06 15.12 -29.37
N ASP A 48 4.38 16.17 -28.91
CA ASP A 48 3.88 16.29 -27.53
C ASP A 48 2.77 15.26 -27.22
N PHE A 49 1.90 14.97 -28.20
CA PHE A 49 0.80 14.00 -28.03
C PHE A 49 1.31 12.56 -28.03
N ARG A 50 2.34 12.28 -28.83
CA ARG A 50 3.00 10.98 -28.86
C ARG A 50 3.65 10.65 -27.51
N SER A 51 4.39 11.60 -26.94
CA SER A 51 4.98 11.44 -25.61
C SER A 51 3.93 11.24 -24.53
N LEU A 52 2.80 11.94 -24.62
CA LEU A 52 1.68 11.77 -23.68
C LEU A 52 1.05 10.37 -23.75
N VAL A 53 0.87 9.82 -24.96
CA VAL A 53 0.35 8.45 -25.12
C VAL A 53 1.36 7.41 -24.66
N GLU A 54 2.65 7.58 -24.98
CA GLU A 54 3.72 6.71 -24.49
C GLU A 54 3.82 6.74 -22.96
N ASP A 55 3.67 7.92 -22.34
CA ASP A 55 3.59 8.07 -20.90
C ASP A 55 2.34 7.41 -20.32
N LEU A 56 1.19 7.50 -20.99
CA LEU A 56 0.00 6.76 -20.59
C LEU A 56 0.22 5.24 -20.69
N VAL A 57 0.89 4.73 -21.72
CA VAL A 57 1.26 3.30 -21.79
C VAL A 57 2.21 2.91 -20.65
N ARG A 58 3.17 3.77 -20.32
CA ARG A 58 4.10 3.59 -19.19
C ARG A 58 3.43 3.77 -17.83
N THR A 59 2.32 4.49 -17.76
CA THR A 59 1.61 4.80 -16.51
C THR A 59 1.05 3.50 -15.94
N ARG A 60 1.67 3.07 -14.84
CA ARG A 60 1.42 1.85 -14.09
C ARG A 60 -0.08 1.70 -13.78
N ARG A 61 -0.66 0.51 -13.99
CA ARG A 61 -1.86 0.11 -13.24
C ARG A 61 -1.39 -0.01 -11.80
N VAL A 62 -1.76 0.96 -10.97
CA VAL A 62 -1.23 1.05 -9.62
C VAL A 62 -1.70 -0.17 -8.84
N GLU A 63 -0.73 -0.88 -8.28
CA GLU A 63 -0.91 -2.02 -7.41
C GLU A 63 -1.77 -1.63 -6.19
N GLY A 64 -2.64 -2.54 -5.75
CA GLY A 64 -3.40 -2.37 -4.51
C GLY A 64 -4.82 -1.79 -4.65
N GLY A 65 -5.30 -1.47 -5.85
CA GLY A 65 -6.65 -0.92 -6.06
C GLY A 65 -6.75 0.57 -5.70
N ALA A 66 -7.76 1.25 -6.24
CA ALA A 66 -7.92 2.68 -6.01
C ALA A 66 -8.06 3.03 -4.52
N LEU A 67 -7.49 4.16 -4.13
CA LEU A 67 -7.46 4.70 -2.76
C LEU A 67 -6.77 3.81 -1.72
N ALA A 68 -5.85 2.94 -2.15
CA ALA A 68 -4.96 2.21 -1.27
C ALA A 68 -3.77 3.09 -0.82
N ALA A 69 -3.41 3.00 0.45
CA ALA A 69 -2.26 3.66 1.03
C ALA A 69 -1.08 2.71 1.12
N SER A 70 0.12 3.25 0.88
CA SER A 70 1.39 2.60 1.17
C SER A 70 2.24 3.51 2.04
N ARG A 71 3.17 2.91 2.80
CA ARG A 71 4.16 3.63 3.61
C ARG A 71 5.55 3.33 3.08
N LEU A 72 6.42 4.33 3.15
CA LEU A 72 7.82 4.20 2.79
C LEU A 72 8.67 5.12 3.65
N LEU A 73 9.96 4.83 3.72
CA LEU A 73 10.97 5.74 4.26
C LEU A 73 11.82 6.26 3.11
N ARG A 74 12.12 7.56 3.11
CA ARG A 74 13.11 8.16 2.22
C ARG A 74 14.30 8.66 2.98
N ARG A 75 15.49 8.39 2.45
CA ARG A 75 16.72 8.91 3.02
C ARG A 75 16.80 10.42 2.78
N THR A 76 17.16 11.13 3.84
CA THR A 76 17.39 12.58 3.84
C THR A 76 18.73 12.88 4.54
N ALA A 77 19.14 14.14 4.54
CA ALA A 77 20.34 14.57 5.28
C ALA A 77 20.21 14.37 6.80
N GLU A 78 18.99 14.39 7.34
CA GLU A 78 18.70 14.29 8.78
C GLU A 78 18.42 12.85 9.25
N GLY A 79 18.32 11.89 8.32
CA GLY A 79 17.94 10.51 8.60
C GLY A 79 16.83 10.02 7.66
N TRP A 80 16.03 9.07 8.12
CA TRP A 80 15.00 8.42 7.31
C TRP A 80 13.62 9.02 7.56
N ALA A 81 13.06 9.68 6.54
CA ALA A 81 11.79 10.39 6.61
C ALA A 81 10.61 9.49 6.24
N PRO A 82 9.62 9.29 7.13
CA PRO A 82 8.44 8.53 6.81
C PRO A 82 7.50 9.31 5.88
N ARG A 83 6.97 8.59 4.89
CA ARG A 83 6.09 9.10 3.85
C ARG A 83 4.91 8.15 3.68
N ALA A 84 3.78 8.73 3.29
CA ALA A 84 2.64 7.98 2.80
C ALA A 84 2.42 8.29 1.32
N GLU A 85 2.14 7.25 0.55
CA GLU A 85 1.75 7.33 -0.86
C GLU A 85 0.31 6.81 -1.00
N LEU A 86 -0.46 7.41 -1.90
CA LEU A 86 -1.80 6.94 -2.25
C LEU A 86 -1.89 6.52 -3.71
N THR A 87 -2.46 5.34 -3.92
CA THR A 87 -2.94 4.89 -5.21
C THR A 87 -4.20 5.66 -5.58
N LEU A 88 -4.16 6.52 -6.60
CA LEU A 88 -5.28 7.40 -6.98
C LEU A 88 -5.97 7.03 -8.30
N SER A 89 -5.56 5.95 -8.93
CA SER A 89 -6.05 5.54 -10.24
C SER A 89 -6.43 4.08 -10.29
N GLY A 90 -7.50 3.78 -11.00
CA GLY A 90 -7.95 2.42 -11.28
C GLY A 90 -9.33 2.13 -10.71
N GLU A 91 -9.75 0.87 -10.85
CA GLU A 91 -11.02 0.40 -10.31
C GLU A 91 -11.00 0.41 -8.78
N LEU A 92 -12.10 0.89 -8.20
CA LEU A 92 -12.35 0.88 -6.78
C LEU A 92 -13.00 -0.44 -6.39
N ASP A 93 -12.32 -1.21 -5.56
CA ASP A 93 -12.88 -2.39 -4.93
C ASP A 93 -13.86 -1.95 -3.84
N VAL A 94 -15.16 -1.95 -4.19
CA VAL A 94 -16.25 -1.51 -3.31
C VAL A 94 -16.27 -2.31 -2.00
N VAL A 95 -15.81 -3.56 -1.98
CA VAL A 95 -15.78 -4.38 -0.75
C VAL A 95 -14.79 -3.81 0.29
N ARG A 96 -13.81 -3.01 -0.16
CA ARG A 96 -12.81 -2.34 0.71
C ARG A 96 -13.28 -1.01 1.26
N THR A 97 -14.36 -0.45 0.75
CA THR A 97 -14.90 0.82 1.26
C THR A 97 -15.76 0.59 2.51
N SER A 98 -16.00 1.65 3.27
CA SER A 98 -16.92 1.64 4.40
C SER A 98 -18.37 1.52 3.92
N PRO A 99 -19.29 0.95 4.71
CA PRO A 99 -20.72 0.91 4.37
C PRO A 99 -21.32 2.29 4.08
N GLN A 100 -20.83 3.33 4.75
CA GLN A 100 -21.27 4.71 4.55
C GLN A 100 -20.85 5.21 3.15
N LEU A 101 -19.63 4.93 2.70
CA LEU A 101 -19.15 5.31 1.38
C LEU A 101 -19.90 4.52 0.31
N GLN A 102 -20.16 3.23 0.54
CA GLN A 102 -20.98 2.39 -0.35
C GLN A 102 -22.38 2.97 -0.52
N ALA A 103 -23.08 3.29 0.57
CA ALA A 103 -24.42 3.88 0.53
C ALA A 103 -24.44 5.22 -0.22
N ALA A 104 -23.37 6.01 -0.11
CA ALA A 104 -23.26 7.27 -0.83
C ALA A 104 -22.98 7.08 -2.33
N MET A 105 -22.23 6.04 -2.69
CA MET A 105 -21.99 5.65 -4.07
C MET A 105 -23.27 5.14 -4.75
N GLU A 106 -24.21 4.53 -4.03
CA GLU A 106 -25.52 4.15 -4.60
C GLU A 106 -26.36 5.37 -5.02
N GLY A 107 -26.19 6.51 -4.35
CA GLY A 107 -26.95 7.74 -4.59
C GLY A 107 -26.23 8.83 -5.40
N ALA A 108 -24.97 8.61 -5.79
CA ALA A 108 -24.14 9.60 -6.47
C ALA A 108 -23.51 9.02 -7.73
N THR A 109 -23.29 9.85 -8.76
CA THR A 109 -22.52 9.44 -9.96
C THR A 109 -21.04 9.82 -9.86
N ARG A 110 -20.71 10.71 -8.92
CA ARG A 110 -19.38 11.32 -8.80
C ARG A 110 -19.09 11.77 -7.38
N LEU A 111 -17.91 11.41 -6.86
CA LEU A 111 -17.39 11.84 -5.57
C LEU A 111 -15.99 12.45 -5.72
N ARG A 112 -15.72 13.57 -5.06
CA ARG A 112 -14.38 14.16 -4.98
C ARG A 112 -13.69 13.67 -3.71
N ILE A 113 -12.43 13.26 -3.84
CA ILE A 113 -11.62 12.77 -2.73
C ILE A 113 -10.65 13.85 -2.27
N PHE A 114 -10.68 14.15 -0.98
CA PHE A 114 -9.81 15.13 -0.33
C PHE A 114 -8.95 14.45 0.74
N PRO A 115 -7.69 14.83 0.91
CA PRO A 115 -6.92 14.46 2.09
C PRO A 115 -7.49 15.17 3.33
N ARG A 116 -7.43 14.49 4.49
CA ARG A 116 -7.93 14.98 5.78
C ARG A 116 -6.94 14.68 6.91
N GLY A 117 -7.26 15.22 8.09
CA GLY A 117 -6.44 15.09 9.28
C GLY A 117 -5.15 15.91 9.17
N ASP A 118 -4.08 15.40 9.78
CA ASP A 118 -2.79 16.08 9.86
C ASP A 118 -1.90 15.83 8.62
N LEU A 119 -2.48 15.40 7.50
CA LEU A 119 -1.73 15.20 6.26
C LEU A 119 -1.40 16.57 5.64
N PRO A 120 -0.12 16.91 5.44
CA PRO A 120 0.25 18.22 4.93
C PRO A 120 -0.16 18.39 3.47
N GLY A 121 -0.61 19.61 3.13
CA GLY A 121 -0.40 20.16 1.80
C GLY A 121 -1.59 20.34 0.87
N LEU A 122 -2.84 19.94 1.17
CA LEU A 122 -3.86 19.94 0.10
C LEU A 122 -5.29 20.27 0.58
N ASN A 123 -5.65 21.56 0.53
CA ASN A 123 -7.05 22.02 0.58
C ASN A 123 -7.76 21.86 -0.79
N ARG A 124 -7.39 20.83 -1.55
CA ARG A 124 -7.91 20.58 -2.90
C ARG A 124 -8.15 19.08 -3.09
N PRO A 125 -9.07 18.69 -3.98
CA PRO A 125 -9.30 17.29 -4.26
C PRO A 125 -8.09 16.67 -4.96
N ILE A 126 -7.79 15.42 -4.61
CA ILE A 126 -6.64 14.65 -5.14
C ILE A 126 -7.07 13.60 -6.15
N ALA A 127 -8.33 13.16 -6.08
CA ALA A 127 -8.91 12.24 -7.03
C ALA A 127 -10.43 12.48 -7.14
N VAL A 128 -11.02 11.87 -8.15
CA VAL A 128 -12.46 11.75 -8.33
C VAL A 128 -12.81 10.28 -8.46
N LEU A 129 -13.84 9.83 -7.76
CA LEU A 129 -14.51 8.57 -8.01
C LEU A 129 -15.66 8.83 -8.97
N GLU A 130 -15.73 8.08 -10.05
CA GLU A 130 -16.77 8.18 -11.06
C GLU A 130 -17.35 6.80 -11.35
N GLN A 131 -18.66 6.76 -11.49
CA GLN A 131 -19.36 5.57 -11.95
C GLN A 131 -19.07 5.39 -13.45
N VAL A 132 -18.64 4.19 -13.82
CA VAL A 132 -18.41 3.79 -15.20
C VAL A 132 -19.37 2.65 -15.52
N GLU A 133 -20.26 2.92 -16.46
CA GLU A 133 -21.18 1.93 -17.00
C GLU A 133 -20.48 1.18 -18.14
N SER A 134 -20.54 -0.15 -18.08
CA SER A 134 -20.18 -1.05 -19.17
C SER A 134 -21.36 -1.94 -19.50
N ASP A 135 -21.31 -2.61 -20.66
CA ASP A 135 -22.38 -3.51 -21.12
C ASP A 135 -22.64 -4.67 -20.14
N GLU A 136 -21.68 -5.01 -19.27
CA GLU A 136 -21.75 -6.16 -18.35
C GLU A 136 -21.98 -5.76 -16.89
N ALA A 137 -21.49 -4.59 -16.46
CA ALA A 137 -21.59 -4.14 -15.07
C ALA A 137 -21.37 -2.63 -14.91
N THR A 138 -21.88 -2.10 -13.79
CA THR A 138 -21.48 -0.79 -13.26
C THR A 138 -20.26 -0.96 -12.36
N ALA A 139 -19.17 -0.26 -12.66
CA ALA A 139 -17.99 -0.19 -11.81
C ALA A 139 -17.75 1.24 -11.32
N TRP A 140 -16.95 1.38 -10.27
CA TRP A 140 -16.45 2.68 -9.83
C TRP A 140 -14.97 2.79 -10.12
N GLU A 141 -14.57 3.86 -10.79
CA GLU A 141 -13.17 4.15 -11.09
C GLU A 141 -12.70 5.39 -10.35
N SER A 142 -11.49 5.33 -9.83
CA SER A 142 -10.77 6.51 -9.36
C SER A 142 -9.91 7.09 -10.47
N ARG A 143 -10.03 8.41 -10.64
CA ARG A 143 -9.25 9.21 -11.56
C ARG A 143 -8.43 10.24 -10.77
N PRO A 144 -7.10 10.26 -10.94
CA PRO A 144 -6.27 11.19 -10.21
C PRO A 144 -6.46 12.62 -10.73
N LEU A 145 -6.48 13.59 -9.82
CA LEU A 145 -6.40 15.02 -10.13
C LEU A 145 -5.00 15.60 -9.89
N VAL A 146 -4.10 14.77 -9.36
CA VAL A 146 -2.69 15.07 -9.14
C VAL A 146 -1.84 13.94 -9.73
N LYS A 147 -0.65 14.26 -10.24
CA LYS A 147 0.24 13.26 -10.87
C LYS A 147 0.59 12.11 -9.92
N ALA A 148 0.88 12.44 -8.68
CA ALA A 148 1.14 11.51 -7.58
C ALA A 148 0.71 12.18 -6.28
N PHE A 149 0.37 11.37 -5.29
CA PHE A 149 0.15 11.84 -3.94
C PHE A 149 1.13 11.13 -3.01
N GLU A 150 2.15 11.86 -2.62
CA GLU A 150 3.11 11.44 -1.60
C GLU A 150 3.32 12.60 -0.64
N VAL A 151 3.14 12.35 0.66
CA VAL A 151 3.22 13.37 1.69
C VAL A 151 4.01 12.86 2.91
N PRO A 152 4.70 13.76 3.64
CA PRO A 152 5.19 13.43 4.97
C PRO A 152 4.04 12.93 5.86
N ALA A 153 4.22 11.76 6.46
CA ALA A 153 3.25 11.17 7.38
C ALA A 153 3.99 10.23 8.33
N ARG A 154 3.71 10.30 9.63
CA ARG A 154 4.30 9.36 10.60
C ARG A 154 3.77 7.95 10.36
N LEU A 155 4.55 6.92 10.72
CA LEU A 155 4.14 5.53 10.57
C LEU A 155 2.89 5.21 11.42
N ASN A 156 2.76 5.85 12.58
CA ASN A 156 1.59 5.78 13.46
C ASN A 156 0.45 6.75 13.12
N GLN A 157 0.56 7.48 12.02
CA GLN A 157 -0.50 8.36 11.57
C GLN A 157 -1.47 7.62 10.64
N ALA A 158 -2.77 7.83 10.85
CA ALA A 158 -3.79 7.35 9.93
C ALA A 158 -3.81 8.18 8.64
N ILE A 159 -3.94 7.53 7.48
CA ILE A 159 -4.07 8.19 6.19
C ILE A 159 -5.55 8.46 5.92
N ARG A 160 -6.02 9.64 6.34
CA ARG A 160 -7.44 10.02 6.35
C ARG A 160 -7.83 10.72 5.05
N LEU A 161 -9.00 10.36 4.53
CA LEU A 161 -9.60 10.91 3.33
C LEU A 161 -11.03 11.38 3.62
N ALA A 162 -11.54 12.29 2.81
CA ALA A 162 -12.95 12.66 2.74
C ALA A 162 -13.51 12.44 1.34
N ALA A 163 -14.69 11.85 1.26
CA ALA A 163 -15.50 11.82 0.05
C ALA A 163 -16.52 12.97 0.10
N VAL A 164 -16.64 13.71 -1.00
CA VAL A 164 -17.51 14.88 -1.12
C VAL A 164 -18.35 14.78 -2.40
N ALA A 165 -19.67 14.85 -2.28
CA ALA A 165 -20.62 14.89 -3.39
C ALA A 165 -21.16 16.32 -3.54
N GLY A 166 -20.94 16.97 -4.70
CA GLY A 166 -21.23 18.41 -4.82
C GLY A 166 -20.44 19.18 -3.76
N GLU A 167 -21.11 19.96 -2.91
CA GLU A 167 -20.48 20.67 -1.78
C GLU A 167 -20.64 19.95 -0.44
N THR A 168 -21.31 18.79 -0.42
CA THR A 168 -21.66 18.07 0.80
C THR A 168 -20.58 17.04 1.14
N LEU A 169 -20.06 17.10 2.36
CA LEU A 169 -19.24 16.04 2.93
C LEU A 169 -20.10 14.78 3.10
N VAL A 170 -19.71 13.72 2.42
CA VAL A 170 -20.36 12.41 2.52
C VAL A 170 -19.81 11.66 3.73
N GLU A 171 -18.49 11.51 3.78
CA GLU A 171 -17.82 10.74 4.81
C GLU A 171 -16.35 11.15 4.95
N GLU A 172 -15.81 11.00 6.17
CA GLU A 172 -14.38 10.91 6.41
C GLU A 172 -13.96 9.49 6.83
N PHE A 173 -13.11 8.87 6.03
CA PHE A 173 -12.68 7.48 6.19
C PHE A 173 -11.15 7.37 6.20
N THR A 174 -10.64 6.19 6.56
CA THR A 174 -9.22 5.85 6.44
C THR A 174 -9.01 5.14 5.11
N ALA A 175 -8.02 5.56 4.32
CA ALA A 175 -7.64 4.88 3.09
C ALA A 175 -7.35 3.39 3.37
N PHE A 176 -7.57 2.51 2.39
CA PHE A 176 -7.29 1.09 2.58
C PHE A 176 -5.80 0.88 2.89
N ALA A 177 -5.46 0.10 3.94
CA ALA A 177 -4.10 -0.03 4.48
C ALA A 177 -3.50 1.27 5.07
N GLY A 178 -4.35 2.27 5.31
CA GLY A 178 -4.01 3.58 5.87
C GLY A 178 -4.08 3.63 7.39
N GLU A 179 -4.39 2.54 8.09
CA GLU A 179 -4.47 2.48 9.55
C GLU A 179 -3.14 2.79 10.23
N PRO A 180 -3.13 3.41 11.43
CA PRO A 180 -1.93 3.61 12.24
C PRO A 180 -1.15 2.30 12.48
N VAL A 181 0.18 2.37 12.35
CA VAL A 181 1.06 1.22 12.57
C VAL A 181 1.92 1.43 13.83
N ASP A 182 1.44 0.92 14.96
CA ASP A 182 2.06 1.09 16.29
C ASP A 182 2.82 -0.15 16.80
N ALA A 183 3.32 -1.00 15.91
CA ALA A 183 4.05 -2.21 16.33
C ALA A 183 5.50 -1.90 16.78
N PRO A 184 6.08 -2.65 17.73
CA PRO A 184 7.43 -2.42 18.23
C PRO A 184 8.53 -2.62 17.17
N VAL A 185 8.27 -3.43 16.15
CA VAL A 185 9.15 -3.73 15.01
C VAL A 185 8.35 -3.54 13.73
N LEU A 186 8.88 -2.72 12.82
CA LEU A 186 8.31 -2.45 11.50
C LEU A 186 9.32 -2.85 10.43
N LEU A 187 8.90 -3.69 9.49
CA LEU A 187 9.76 -4.25 8.46
C LEU A 187 9.63 -3.48 7.14
N PHE A 188 10.77 -3.23 6.52
CA PHE A 188 10.86 -2.54 5.23
C PHE A 188 11.78 -3.29 4.27
N GLN A 189 11.49 -3.14 2.99
CA GLN A 189 12.24 -3.72 1.89
C GLN A 189 12.97 -2.63 1.09
N PRO A 190 14.23 -2.84 0.71
CA PRO A 190 14.89 -2.01 -0.28
C PRO A 190 14.42 -2.33 -1.69
N ASP A 191 14.78 -1.45 -2.62
CA ASP A 191 14.66 -1.73 -4.03
C ASP A 191 15.59 -2.89 -4.46
N PRO A 192 15.21 -3.64 -5.52
CA PRO A 192 16.04 -4.72 -6.07
C PRO A 192 17.48 -4.29 -6.37
N GLY A 193 18.45 -5.10 -5.96
CA GLY A 193 19.85 -4.90 -6.31
C GLY A 193 20.56 -3.76 -5.57
N VAL A 194 19.87 -3.08 -4.64
CA VAL A 194 20.44 -1.99 -3.86
C VAL A 194 21.04 -2.54 -2.57
N ASP A 195 22.27 -2.15 -2.26
CA ASP A 195 22.90 -2.43 -0.96
C ASP A 195 22.42 -1.45 0.13
N PHE A 196 22.78 -1.72 1.39
CA PHE A 196 22.30 -0.90 2.50
C PHE A 196 22.88 0.52 2.51
N GLU A 197 24.07 0.73 1.96
CA GLU A 197 24.75 2.04 1.94
C GLU A 197 24.18 2.98 0.89
N ASN A 198 23.66 2.43 -0.21
CA ASN A 198 23.11 3.16 -1.33
C ASN A 198 21.58 3.25 -1.32
N ALA A 199 20.92 2.63 -0.33
CA ALA A 199 19.47 2.72 -0.19
C ALA A 199 19.02 4.18 -0.01
N LEU A 200 18.08 4.61 -0.86
CA LEU A 200 17.42 5.92 -0.80
C LEU A 200 15.95 5.81 -0.42
N GLU A 201 15.33 4.65 -0.66
CA GLU A 201 13.94 4.37 -0.37
C GLU A 201 13.81 2.98 0.24
N LEU A 202 12.89 2.85 1.21
CA LEU A 202 12.55 1.59 1.85
C LEU A 202 11.03 1.46 1.92
N ARG A 203 10.47 0.43 1.30
CA ARG A 203 9.02 0.20 1.22
C ARG A 203 8.54 -0.60 2.42
N PHE A 204 7.48 -0.15 3.08
CA PHE A 204 6.91 -0.85 4.21
C PHE A 204 6.33 -2.20 3.79
N ILE A 205 6.73 -3.27 4.47
CA ILE A 205 6.21 -4.63 4.27
C ILE A 205 5.07 -4.90 5.26
N GLY A 206 5.27 -4.54 6.53
CA GLY A 206 4.37 -4.91 7.62
C GLY A 206 5.11 -4.95 8.96
N SER A 207 4.39 -5.35 10.01
CA SER A 207 4.95 -5.60 11.35
C SER A 207 5.07 -7.09 11.68
N SER A 208 4.51 -7.95 10.83
CA SER A 208 4.47 -9.41 11.03
C SER A 208 5.77 -10.10 10.59
N PRO A 209 6.05 -11.31 11.10
CA PRO A 209 7.03 -12.23 10.54
C PRO A 209 6.94 -12.29 9.01
N PHE A 210 8.10 -12.30 8.35
CA PHE A 210 8.19 -12.31 6.90
C PHE A 210 9.51 -12.94 6.44
N ARG A 211 9.44 -13.74 5.38
CA ARG A 211 10.58 -14.25 4.64
C ARG A 211 10.68 -13.53 3.31
N SER A 212 11.84 -12.94 3.04
CA SER A 212 12.13 -12.27 1.78
C SER A 212 13.30 -12.92 1.08
N THR A 213 13.25 -12.96 -0.25
CA THR A 213 14.40 -13.34 -1.08
C THR A 213 15.45 -12.24 -1.18
N ARG A 214 15.13 -11.01 -0.71
CA ARG A 214 16.07 -9.88 -0.71
C ARG A 214 17.27 -10.19 0.17
N PRO A 215 18.49 -9.82 -0.25
CA PRO A 215 19.71 -10.12 0.50
C PRO A 215 19.69 -9.55 1.93
N TRP A 216 19.05 -8.39 2.11
CA TRP A 216 18.90 -7.72 3.39
C TRP A 216 17.51 -7.08 3.49
N LEU A 217 17.11 -6.78 4.72
CA LEU A 217 15.88 -6.06 5.05
C LEU A 217 16.18 -4.98 6.08
N ALA A 218 15.31 -3.97 6.15
CA ALA A 218 15.40 -2.93 7.17
C ALA A 218 14.30 -3.10 8.23
N MET A 219 14.62 -2.76 9.47
CA MET A 219 13.69 -2.76 10.60
C MET A 219 13.71 -1.41 11.30
N ALA A 220 12.56 -0.73 11.37
CA ALA A 220 12.38 0.41 12.26
C ALA A 220 11.87 -0.10 13.61
N VAL A 221 12.65 0.08 14.66
CA VAL A 221 12.41 -0.54 15.96
C VAL A 221 12.35 0.51 17.06
N THR A 222 11.47 0.25 18.04
CA THR A 222 11.46 1.02 19.29
C THR A 222 12.71 0.74 20.11
N GLN A 223 13.06 1.64 21.03
CA GLN A 223 14.24 1.48 21.89
C GLN A 223 14.13 0.23 22.76
N GLU A 224 12.94 -0.07 23.27
CA GLU A 224 12.65 -1.28 24.05
C GLU A 224 12.87 -2.53 23.20
N ALA A 225 12.29 -2.57 21.99
CA ALA A 225 12.43 -3.72 21.10
C ALA A 225 13.88 -3.94 20.63
N ARG A 226 14.64 -2.86 20.40
CA ARG A 226 16.07 -2.93 20.03
C ARG A 226 16.87 -3.80 21.00
N SER A 227 16.61 -3.66 22.30
CA SER A 227 17.32 -4.41 23.34
C SER A 227 16.94 -5.90 23.41
N ALA A 228 15.74 -6.25 22.94
CA ALA A 228 15.19 -7.61 23.00
C ALA A 228 15.39 -8.40 21.69
N LEU A 229 15.68 -7.72 20.58
CA LEU A 229 15.92 -8.35 19.29
C LEU A 229 17.23 -9.14 19.28
N LYS A 230 17.15 -10.35 18.72
CA LYS A 230 18.29 -11.23 18.48
C LYS A 230 18.49 -11.38 16.98
N PHE A 231 19.69 -11.07 16.52
CA PHE A 231 20.09 -11.23 15.13
C PHE A 231 21.10 -12.36 14.99
N GLU A 232 21.03 -13.09 13.87
CA GLU A 232 22.01 -14.09 13.49
C GLU A 232 23.39 -13.46 13.25
N HIS A 233 23.40 -12.30 12.61
CA HIS A 233 24.58 -11.46 12.42
C HIS A 233 24.33 -10.06 12.98
N PRO A 234 25.36 -9.35 13.48
CA PRO A 234 25.19 -7.97 13.94
C PRO A 234 24.52 -7.10 12.86
N PRO A 235 23.45 -6.36 13.19
CA PRO A 235 22.79 -5.49 12.22
C PRO A 235 23.66 -4.25 11.94
N SER A 236 23.52 -3.69 10.75
CA SER A 236 24.08 -2.38 10.40
C SER A 236 23.12 -1.28 10.85
N ASP A 237 23.66 -0.24 11.48
CA ASP A 237 22.88 0.94 11.87
C ASP A 237 22.65 1.84 10.64
N LEU A 238 21.40 2.10 10.29
CA LEU A 238 21.01 2.99 9.19
C LEU A 238 20.67 4.41 9.67
N GLY A 239 20.74 4.67 10.97
CA GLY A 239 20.37 5.91 11.62
C GLY A 239 18.93 5.92 12.13
N ASP A 240 18.37 7.12 12.30
CA ASP A 240 17.06 7.29 12.92
C ASP A 240 15.93 7.47 11.90
N CYS A 241 14.75 6.93 12.24
CA CYS A 241 13.49 7.28 11.60
C CYS A 241 13.00 8.60 12.19
N ILE A 242 13.16 9.68 11.43
CA ILE A 242 12.75 11.01 11.87
C ILE A 242 11.23 11.03 12.07
N LEU A 243 10.74 11.83 13.02
CA LEU A 243 9.32 11.96 13.39
C LEU A 243 8.67 10.76 14.12
N ASP A 244 9.31 9.58 14.15
CA ASP A 244 8.79 8.37 14.83
C ASP A 244 9.64 7.90 16.02
N GLY A 245 10.85 8.44 16.21
CA GLY A 245 11.71 8.11 17.37
C GLY A 245 12.23 6.67 17.39
N ARG A 246 12.15 5.99 16.25
CA ARG A 246 12.64 4.61 16.05
C ARG A 246 14.04 4.64 15.47
N CYS A 247 14.90 3.71 15.86
CA CYS A 247 16.14 3.48 15.12
C CYS A 247 15.89 2.52 13.96
N LEU A 248 16.61 2.71 12.87
CA LEU A 248 16.53 1.89 11.68
C LEU A 248 17.76 0.98 11.57
N LEU A 249 17.52 -0.31 11.45
CA LEU A 249 18.56 -1.34 11.39
C LEU A 249 18.45 -2.13 10.10
N ALA A 250 19.54 -2.29 9.36
CA ALA A 250 19.64 -3.28 8.28
C ALA A 250 20.13 -4.61 8.85
N PHE A 251 19.51 -5.72 8.45
CA PHE A 251 19.95 -7.06 8.84
C PHE A 251 20.03 -8.02 7.66
N VAL A 252 20.92 -9.01 7.80
CA VAL A 252 21.11 -10.14 6.88
C VAL A 252 20.88 -11.43 7.66
N GLY A 253 20.21 -12.40 7.04
CA GLY A 253 19.88 -13.68 7.66
C GLY A 253 18.63 -13.55 8.53
N GLN A 254 18.68 -14.04 9.76
CA GLN A 254 17.53 -14.08 10.65
C GLN A 254 17.55 -12.99 11.74
N ALA A 255 16.40 -12.36 11.98
CA ALA A 255 16.11 -11.56 13.17
C ALA A 255 14.94 -12.17 13.94
N SER A 256 14.96 -12.11 15.27
CA SER A 256 13.90 -12.69 16.12
C SER A 256 13.63 -11.89 17.39
N LEU A 257 12.37 -11.86 17.80
CA LEU A 257 11.90 -11.22 19.02
C LEU A 257 11.08 -12.22 19.85
N ASP A 258 11.51 -12.47 21.08
CA ASP A 258 10.77 -13.32 22.03
C ASP A 258 9.68 -12.48 22.73
N LEU A 259 8.42 -12.91 22.63
CA LEU A 259 7.26 -12.24 23.25
C LEU A 259 6.80 -12.92 24.55
N GLY A 260 7.64 -13.76 25.13
CA GLY A 260 7.34 -14.60 26.30
C GLY A 260 6.54 -15.86 25.96
N ASP A 261 5.42 -15.71 25.24
CA ASP A 261 4.50 -16.81 24.86
C ASP A 261 4.60 -17.19 23.37
N GLY A 262 5.64 -16.72 22.70
CA GLY A 262 5.89 -16.94 21.27
C GLY A 262 7.17 -16.24 20.82
N ARG A 263 7.57 -16.50 19.58
CA ARG A 263 8.71 -15.86 18.93
C ARG A 263 8.29 -15.36 17.55
N LEU A 264 8.55 -14.08 17.29
CA LEU A 264 8.47 -13.52 15.94
C LEU A 264 9.83 -13.71 15.26
N THR A 265 9.82 -14.08 13.98
CA THR A 265 11.05 -14.33 13.20
C THR A 265 10.92 -13.71 11.82
N TRP A 266 11.94 -12.97 11.42
CA TRP A 266 12.07 -12.36 10.10
C TRP A 266 13.32 -12.89 9.42
N ARG A 267 13.26 -13.09 8.11
CA ARG A 267 14.39 -13.65 7.33
C ARG A 267 14.60 -12.87 6.04
N SER A 268 15.83 -12.41 5.83
CA SER A 268 16.34 -12.03 4.52
C SER A 268 17.04 -13.22 3.87
N ALA A 269 17.36 -13.09 2.58
CA ALA A 269 18.08 -14.06 1.77
C ALA A 269 17.46 -15.48 1.84
N ALA A 270 16.15 -15.57 2.02
CA ALA A 270 15.45 -16.84 2.08
C ALA A 270 15.35 -17.45 0.67
N GLU A 271 15.38 -18.78 0.59
CA GLU A 271 15.17 -19.51 -0.68
C GLU A 271 13.80 -19.21 -1.32
N ARG A 272 12.82 -18.85 -0.49
CA ARG A 272 11.46 -18.51 -0.90
C ARG A 272 10.97 -17.29 -0.14
N GLU A 273 10.21 -16.47 -0.86
CA GLU A 273 9.54 -15.30 -0.33
C GLU A 273 8.13 -15.65 0.15
N ASP A 274 7.73 -15.07 1.28
CA ASP A 274 6.35 -15.11 1.71
C ASP A 274 5.52 -14.26 0.75
N THR A 275 4.55 -14.88 0.09
CA THR A 275 3.74 -14.22 -0.92
C THR A 275 2.55 -13.48 -0.34
N LYS A 276 2.32 -13.52 0.98
CA LYS A 276 1.13 -12.95 1.60
C LYS A 276 1.49 -12.10 2.80
N ARG A 277 0.86 -10.94 2.89
CA ARG A 277 1.00 -9.96 3.97
C ARG A 277 -0.36 -9.72 4.61
N LEU A 278 -0.40 -9.70 5.94
CA LEU A 278 -1.63 -9.41 6.67
C LEU A 278 -1.86 -7.90 6.74
N ILE A 279 -3.03 -7.44 6.32
CA ILE A 279 -3.51 -6.08 6.48
C ILE A 279 -4.77 -6.14 7.36
N LEU A 280 -4.81 -5.32 8.41
CA LEU A 280 -5.98 -5.20 9.29
C LEU A 280 -6.64 -3.85 9.04
N THR A 281 -7.93 -3.86 8.79
CA THR A 281 -8.74 -2.67 8.52
C THR A 281 -9.94 -2.62 9.44
N GLY A 282 -10.35 -1.43 9.86
CA GLY A 282 -11.49 -1.26 10.75
C GLY A 282 -11.48 0.08 11.47
N GLU A 283 -12.55 0.34 12.22
CA GLU A 283 -12.62 1.52 13.08
C GLU A 283 -11.63 1.36 14.24
N THR A 284 -10.92 2.42 14.59
CA THR A 284 -9.93 2.43 15.66
C THR A 284 -10.27 3.46 16.72
N LEU A 285 -10.01 3.11 17.98
CA LEU A 285 -10.18 4.02 19.10
C LEU A 285 -9.17 5.18 18.96
N ARG A 286 -9.67 6.41 19.09
CA ARG A 286 -8.84 7.61 18.96
C ARG A 286 -8.20 7.99 20.29
N ARG A 287 -7.06 8.69 20.24
CA ARG A 287 -6.34 9.26 21.41
C ARG A 287 -5.82 8.21 22.40
N VAL A 288 -5.59 6.98 21.94
CA VAL A 288 -4.83 5.96 22.66
C VAL A 288 -3.45 5.80 22.04
N ARG A 289 -2.49 5.26 22.80
CA ARG A 289 -1.09 5.09 22.36
C ARG A 289 -0.87 3.90 21.42
N GLU A 290 -1.83 2.99 21.36
CA GLU A 290 -1.74 1.75 20.60
C GLU A 290 -2.90 1.71 19.60
N THR A 291 -2.69 1.07 18.45
CA THR A 291 -3.78 0.81 17.49
C THR A 291 -4.77 -0.19 18.10
N VAL A 292 -5.88 0.32 18.64
CA VAL A 292 -6.97 -0.48 19.18
C VAL A 292 -8.14 -0.45 18.21
N PHE A 293 -8.49 -1.59 17.63
CA PHE A 293 -9.68 -1.72 16.78
C PHE A 293 -10.95 -1.81 17.62
N LEU A 294 -12.01 -1.14 17.17
CA LEU A 294 -13.35 -1.28 17.72
C LEU A 294 -13.99 -2.53 17.12
N GLY A 295 -14.25 -3.53 17.97
CA GLY A 295 -14.73 -4.85 17.52
C GLY A 295 -13.65 -5.66 16.80
N THR A 296 -14.07 -6.57 15.91
CA THR A 296 -13.16 -7.43 15.14
C THR A 296 -12.74 -6.71 13.85
N PRO A 297 -11.44 -6.44 13.62
CA PRO A 297 -10.99 -5.86 12.36
C PRO A 297 -11.21 -6.84 11.20
N LYS A 298 -11.45 -6.30 10.01
CA LYS A 298 -11.39 -7.07 8.76
C LYS A 298 -9.93 -7.37 8.46
N ALA A 299 -9.61 -8.64 8.28
CA ALA A 299 -8.28 -9.09 7.90
C ALA A 299 -8.20 -9.38 6.40
N TRP A 300 -7.12 -8.94 5.78
CA TRP A 300 -6.86 -9.14 4.36
C TRP A 300 -5.48 -9.76 4.18
N LEU A 301 -5.36 -10.66 3.21
CA LEU A 301 -4.06 -11.12 2.72
C LEU A 301 -3.75 -10.40 1.42
N SER A 302 -2.62 -9.68 1.40
CA SER A 302 -2.08 -9.03 0.22
C SER A 302 -0.91 -9.80 -0.35
N ASP A 303 -0.94 -10.08 -1.65
CA ASP A 303 0.23 -10.58 -2.40
C ASP A 303 0.99 -9.47 -3.13
N GLY A 304 0.65 -8.22 -2.86
CA GLY A 304 1.15 -7.03 -3.56
C GLY A 304 0.32 -6.63 -4.78
N GLN A 305 -0.40 -7.55 -5.42
CA GLN A 305 -1.26 -7.25 -6.57
C GLN A 305 -2.74 -7.37 -6.21
N HIS A 306 -3.09 -8.39 -5.45
CA HIS A 306 -4.42 -8.75 -5.03
C HIS A 306 -4.54 -8.69 -3.52
N HIS A 307 -5.77 -8.43 -3.07
CA HIS A 307 -6.15 -8.50 -1.67
C HIS A 307 -7.31 -9.45 -1.54
N THR A 308 -7.16 -10.45 -0.68
CA THR A 308 -8.22 -11.41 -0.39
C THR A 308 -8.69 -11.18 1.03
N LEU A 309 -10.00 -10.98 1.20
CA LEU A 309 -10.62 -10.92 2.51
C LEU A 309 -10.48 -12.28 3.19
N VAL A 310 -10.00 -12.29 4.43
CA VAL A 310 -9.89 -13.49 5.25
C VAL A 310 -11.21 -13.71 5.97
N SER A 311 -11.73 -14.94 5.88
CA SER A 311 -12.92 -15.32 6.62
C SER A 311 -12.66 -15.26 8.13
N SER A 312 -13.67 -14.88 8.92
CA SER A 312 -13.55 -14.90 10.38
C SER A 312 -13.27 -16.30 10.93
N GLU A 313 -13.65 -17.36 10.20
CA GLU A 313 -13.39 -18.74 10.62
C GLU A 313 -11.90 -19.11 10.58
N ASP A 314 -11.17 -18.49 9.65
CA ASP A 314 -9.72 -18.70 9.44
C ASP A 314 -8.88 -17.81 10.37
N LEU A 315 -9.51 -16.85 11.05
CA LEU A 315 -8.83 -15.97 11.98
C LEU A 315 -8.72 -16.63 13.36
N ILE A 316 -7.47 -16.85 13.75
CA ILE A 316 -7.12 -17.36 15.07
C ILE A 316 -6.35 -16.27 15.82
N TRP A 317 -6.76 -16.02 17.06
CA TRP A 317 -6.22 -14.97 17.91
C TRP A 317 -6.03 -15.45 19.36
N ARG A 318 -5.42 -14.60 20.17
CA ARG A 318 -5.41 -14.73 21.63
C ARG A 318 -5.23 -13.36 22.25
N SER A 319 -5.70 -13.19 23.48
CA SER A 319 -5.29 -12.04 24.29
C SER A 319 -3.83 -12.19 24.68
N LEU A 320 -3.06 -11.11 24.58
CA LEU A 320 -1.66 -11.08 25.01
C LEU A 320 -1.56 -11.54 26.48
N GLY A 321 -0.67 -12.50 26.78
CA GLY A 321 -0.47 -13.01 28.13
C GLY A 321 -1.54 -13.99 28.64
N ARG A 322 -2.52 -14.38 27.81
CA ARG A 322 -3.46 -15.49 28.09
C ARG A 322 -3.22 -16.66 27.12
N GLY A 323 -3.60 -17.86 27.55
CA GLY A 323 -3.23 -19.17 26.97
C GLY A 323 -3.45 -19.42 25.47
N SER A 324 -4.17 -20.49 25.13
CA SER A 324 -4.19 -21.03 23.76
C SER A 324 -4.84 -20.09 22.74
N TRP A 325 -4.33 -20.16 21.51
CA TRP A 325 -4.93 -19.56 20.31
C TRP A 325 -6.36 -20.10 20.11
N ARG A 326 -7.31 -19.21 19.76
CA ARG A 326 -8.73 -19.51 19.55
C ARG A 326 -9.24 -18.92 18.24
N SER A 327 -10.25 -19.52 17.62
CA SER A 327 -10.90 -18.89 16.46
C SER A 327 -11.76 -17.69 16.87
N SER A 328 -11.89 -16.69 16.00
CA SER A 328 -12.67 -15.47 16.28
C SER A 328 -14.18 -15.74 16.34
N ASN A 329 -14.68 -16.80 15.70
CA ASN A 329 -16.11 -17.16 15.77
C ASN A 329 -16.62 -17.49 17.18
N LYS A 330 -15.72 -17.67 18.17
CA LYS A 330 -16.10 -18.06 19.52
C LYS A 330 -16.23 -16.90 20.51
N HIS A 331 -15.61 -15.74 20.26
CA HIS A 331 -15.61 -14.57 21.17
C HIS A 331 -15.36 -13.28 20.36
N ALA A 332 -15.65 -12.07 20.87
CA ALA A 332 -15.08 -10.85 20.28
C ALA A 332 -13.67 -10.60 20.87
N PRO A 333 -12.79 -9.78 20.25
CA PRO A 333 -11.42 -9.56 20.75
C PRO A 333 -11.46 -8.87 22.11
N LEU A 334 -12.58 -8.19 22.36
CA LEU A 334 -12.95 -7.47 23.54
C LEU A 334 -14.40 -7.82 23.92
N GLY A 335 -14.66 -9.10 24.21
CA GLY A 335 -15.96 -9.56 24.72
C GLY A 335 -16.97 -9.91 23.64
#